data_AF-A0A965T1U5-F1
#
_entry.id   AF-A0A965T1U5-F1
#
_cell.length_a   1.000
_cell.length_b   1.000
_cell.length_c   1.000
_cell.angle_alpha   90.00
_cell.angle_beta   90.00
_cell.angle_gamma   90.00
#
_symmetry.space_group_name_H-M   'P 1'
#
loop_
_entity.id
_entity.type
_entity.pdbx_description
1 polymer ?
#
loop_
_entity_poly.entity_id
_entity_poly.type
_entity_poly.pdbx_seq_one_letter_code
_entity_poly.pdbx_strand_id
1 'polypeptide(L)'
;QLQLYLEGNRDKFFNFIISKNHKNDFKIKDLAGCETLFGGKKLSKILEVEHQTTIEVLNQKKLPIRIFEIDDVNEKVIAGLMMQMFLETIIIAYAKKINPFDQPAVELRKNLAKEIIKKN
;
A
#
# COMPACT_ATOMS: atom_id res chain seq x y z
N GLN A 1 11.98 -1.00 -3.08
CA GLN A 1 11.72 -2.25 -2.33
C GLN A 1 11.43 -3.45 -3.25
N LEU A 2 11.07 -3.25 -4.53
CA LEU A 2 10.72 -4.33 -5.45
C LEU A 2 11.76 -5.46 -5.54
N GLN A 3 13.07 -5.16 -5.53
CA GLN A 3 14.13 -6.19 -5.52
C GLN A 3 13.94 -7.21 -4.38
N LEU A 4 13.74 -6.71 -3.15
CA LEU A 4 13.48 -7.55 -1.97
C LEU A 4 12.17 -8.34 -2.13
N TYR A 5 11.18 -7.76 -2.80
CA TYR A 5 9.88 -8.42 -3.01
C TYR A 5 9.98 -9.56 -4.02
N LEU A 6 10.84 -9.45 -5.03
CA LEU A 6 11.01 -10.44 -6.09
C LEU A 6 11.99 -11.55 -5.72
N GLU A 7 13.04 -11.22 -4.97
CA GLU A 7 14.16 -12.14 -4.68
C GLU A 7 14.32 -12.49 -3.20
N GLY A 8 13.66 -11.75 -2.30
CA GLY A 8 13.69 -12.04 -0.88
C GLY A 8 12.71 -13.15 -0.47
N ASN A 9 12.56 -13.29 0.86
CA ASN A 9 11.65 -14.27 1.43
C ASN A 9 10.20 -14.02 1.00
N ARG A 10 9.48 -15.13 0.77
CA ARG A 10 8.06 -15.17 0.37
C ARG A 10 7.13 -15.11 1.58
N ASP A 11 7.28 -14.05 2.37
CA ASP A 11 6.55 -13.80 3.63
C ASP A 11 5.68 -12.54 3.56
N LYS A 12 5.33 -12.09 2.34
CA LYS A 12 4.65 -10.82 2.09
C LYS A 12 3.33 -11.04 1.36
N PHE A 13 2.37 -10.17 1.65
CA PHE A 13 1.09 -10.05 0.97
C PHE A 13 0.97 -8.63 0.41
N PHE A 14 0.66 -8.50 -0.88
CA PHE A 14 0.70 -7.22 -1.58
C PHE A 14 -0.70 -6.66 -1.79
N ASN A 15 -0.91 -5.41 -1.40
CA ASN A 15 -2.13 -4.66 -1.69
C ASN A 15 -1.81 -3.56 -2.69
N PHE A 16 -2.44 -3.60 -3.86
CA PHE A 16 -2.43 -2.50 -4.83
C PHE A 16 -3.74 -1.72 -4.71
N ILE A 17 -3.64 -0.40 -4.61
CA ILE A 17 -4.80 0.51 -4.67
C ILE A 17 -4.59 1.40 -5.88
N ILE A 18 -5.44 1.24 -6.90
CA ILE A 18 -5.26 1.82 -8.22
C ILE A 18 -6.46 2.72 -8.53
N SER A 19 -6.19 3.99 -8.83
CA SER A 19 -7.21 4.94 -9.29
C SER A 19 -7.32 4.89 -10.80
N LYS A 20 -8.54 4.79 -11.34
CA LYS A 20 -8.81 4.82 -12.78
C LYS A 20 -8.73 6.23 -13.35
N ASN A 21 -9.19 7.22 -12.60
CA ASN A 21 -9.21 8.61 -13.04
C ASN A 21 -8.01 9.39 -12.47
N HIS A 22 -7.43 10.25 -13.31
CA HIS A 22 -6.33 11.13 -12.96
C HIS A 22 -6.73 12.59 -13.28
N LYS A 23 -7.15 13.34 -12.26
CA LYS A 23 -7.63 14.72 -12.42
C LYS A 23 -6.58 15.67 -13.01
N ASN A 24 -5.31 15.47 -12.67
CA ASN A 24 -4.17 16.30 -13.10
C ASN A 24 -3.19 15.50 -13.97
N ASP A 25 -3.63 15.07 -15.13
CA ASP A 25 -2.81 14.33 -16.08
C ASP A 25 -2.14 15.26 -17.10
N PHE A 26 -0.85 15.04 -17.37
CA PHE A 26 -0.07 15.87 -18.29
C PHE A 26 0.82 15.01 -19.19
N LYS A 27 1.17 15.58 -20.35
CA LYS A 27 2.11 14.96 -21.28
C LYS A 27 3.54 15.22 -20.81
N ILE A 28 4.34 14.17 -20.76
CA ILE A 28 5.78 14.28 -20.55
C ILE A 28 6.40 14.97 -21.76
N LYS A 29 7.25 15.96 -21.51
CA LYS A 29 8.06 16.62 -22.52
C LYS A 29 9.48 16.10 -22.39
N ASP A 30 10.07 15.76 -23.52
CA ASP A 30 11.50 15.47 -23.58
C ASP A 30 12.31 16.75 -23.44
N LEU A 31 13.54 16.59 -22.96
CA LEU A 31 14.51 17.66 -22.96
C LEU A 31 15.20 17.71 -24.33
N ALA A 32 15.57 18.91 -24.77
CA ALA A 32 16.26 19.07 -26.05
C ALA A 32 17.56 18.25 -26.07
N GLY A 33 17.73 17.41 -27.10
CA GLY A 33 18.87 16.49 -27.20
C GLY A 33 18.78 15.24 -26.31
N CYS A 34 17.66 15.02 -25.62
CA CYS A 34 17.41 13.84 -24.78
C CYS A 34 15.98 13.33 -25.03
N GLU A 35 15.76 12.80 -26.22
CA GLU A 35 14.50 12.15 -26.59
C GLU A 35 14.34 10.84 -25.83
N THR A 36 13.14 10.61 -25.29
CA THR A 36 12.86 9.44 -24.47
C THR A 36 11.67 8.66 -25.00
N LEU A 37 11.55 7.41 -24.54
CA LEU A 37 10.37 6.58 -24.78
C LEU A 37 9.10 7.16 -24.14
N PHE A 38 9.23 8.18 -23.28
CA PHE A 38 8.13 8.80 -22.54
C PHE A 38 7.63 10.09 -23.21
N GLY A 39 8.42 10.69 -24.09
CA GLY A 39 8.09 11.93 -24.81
C GLY A 39 6.71 11.88 -25.44
N GLY A 40 5.88 12.88 -25.12
CA GLY A 40 4.52 13.02 -25.65
C GLY A 40 3.48 12.06 -25.05
N LYS A 41 3.88 11.08 -24.23
CA LYS A 41 2.95 10.21 -23.50
C LYS A 41 2.39 10.93 -22.28
N LYS A 42 1.16 10.57 -21.91
CA LYS A 42 0.55 11.01 -20.66
C LYS A 42 1.19 10.31 -19.48
N LEU A 43 1.39 11.02 -18.36
CA LEU A 43 1.90 10.43 -17.13
C LEU A 43 1.00 9.29 -16.64
N SER A 44 -0.33 9.44 -16.74
CA SER A 44 -1.29 8.38 -16.45
C SER A 44 -0.99 7.07 -17.18
N LYS A 45 -0.65 7.14 -18.48
CA LYS A 45 -0.34 5.95 -19.28
C LYS A 45 0.96 5.27 -18.85
N ILE A 46 1.94 6.06 -18.44
CA ILE A 46 3.21 5.51 -17.92
C ILE A 46 2.93 4.80 -16.60
N LEU A 47 2.22 5.45 -15.68
CA LEU A 47 1.83 4.84 -14.40
C LEU A 47 1.01 3.55 -14.59
N GLU A 48 0.10 3.54 -15.55
CA GLU A 48 -0.71 2.36 -15.92
C GLU A 48 0.17 1.16 -16.26
N VAL A 49 1.14 1.38 -17.16
CA VAL A 49 2.09 0.34 -17.58
C VAL A 49 2.96 -0.13 -16.42
N GLU A 50 3.50 0.80 -15.63
CA GLU A 50 4.38 0.46 -14.50
C GLU A 50 3.67 -0.39 -13.44
N HIS A 51 2.43 -0.05 -13.04
CA HIS A 51 1.72 -0.85 -12.07
C HIS A 51 1.26 -2.20 -12.65
N GLN A 52 0.81 -2.23 -13.91
CA GLN A 52 0.33 -3.46 -14.54
C GLN A 52 1.48 -4.46 -14.72
N THR A 53 2.63 -4.00 -15.20
CA THR A 53 3.83 -4.83 -15.34
C THR A 53 4.34 -5.31 -13.98
N THR A 54 4.31 -4.46 -12.95
CA THR A 54 4.68 -4.88 -11.59
C THR A 54 3.76 -5.99 -11.06
N ILE A 55 2.44 -5.83 -11.20
CA ILE A 55 1.45 -6.84 -10.78
C ILE A 55 1.66 -8.14 -11.54
N GLU A 56 1.87 -8.06 -12.86
CA GLU A 56 2.10 -9.23 -13.71
C GLU A 56 3.37 -9.99 -13.30
N VAL A 57 4.48 -9.29 -13.05
CA VAL A 57 5.73 -9.92 -12.59
C VAL A 57 5.55 -10.59 -11.22
N LEU A 58 4.86 -9.93 -10.27
CA LEU A 58 4.57 -10.53 -8.97
C LEU A 58 3.67 -11.77 -9.11
N ASN A 59 2.69 -11.73 -10.02
CA ASN A 59 1.77 -12.83 -10.30
C ASN A 59 2.49 -14.02 -10.95
N GLN A 60 3.39 -13.78 -11.91
CA GLN A 60 4.24 -14.81 -12.51
C GLN A 60 5.14 -15.49 -11.47
N LYS A 61 5.60 -14.74 -10.45
CA LYS A 61 6.35 -15.27 -9.31
C LYS A 61 5.46 -16.02 -8.30
N LYS A 62 4.14 -16.07 -8.53
CA LYS A 62 3.11 -16.68 -7.66
C LYS A 62 3.10 -16.09 -6.25
N LEU A 63 3.32 -14.78 -6.15
CA LEU A 63 3.21 -14.03 -4.90
C LEU A 63 1.75 -13.64 -4.66
N PRO A 64 1.28 -13.61 -3.39
CA PRO A 64 -0.11 -13.32 -3.09
C PRO A 64 -0.39 -11.82 -3.20
N ILE A 65 -1.32 -11.46 -4.09
CA ILE A 65 -1.64 -10.08 -4.46
C ILE A 65 -3.14 -9.86 -4.32
N ARG A 66 -3.51 -8.68 -3.83
CA ARG A 66 -4.87 -8.14 -3.86
C ARG A 66 -4.84 -6.77 -4.56
N ILE A 67 -5.86 -6.52 -5.38
CA ILE A 67 -6.01 -5.28 -6.13
C ILE A 67 -7.34 -4.63 -5.73
N PHE A 68 -7.28 -3.36 -5.34
CA PHE A 68 -8.42 -2.47 -5.20
C PHE A 68 -8.40 -1.48 -6.35
N GLU A 69 -9.40 -1.56 -7.21
CA GLU A 69 -9.64 -0.54 -8.23
C GLU A 69 -10.65 0.47 -7.71
N ILE A 70 -10.30 1.75 -7.76
CA ILE A 70 -11.16 2.86 -7.37
C ILE A 70 -11.32 3.83 -8.54
N ASP A 71 -12.48 4.46 -8.66
CA ASP A 71 -12.72 5.42 -9.75
C ASP A 71 -11.92 6.70 -9.54
N ASP A 72 -12.02 7.29 -8.35
CA ASP A 72 -11.36 8.55 -7.98
C ASP A 72 -10.86 8.52 -6.54
N VAL A 73 -9.82 9.30 -6.27
CA VAL A 73 -9.35 9.57 -4.91
C VAL A 73 -10.18 10.72 -4.33
N ASN A 74 -11.14 10.38 -3.46
CA ASN A 74 -11.95 11.33 -2.70
C ASN A 74 -12.25 10.80 -1.30
N GLU A 75 -12.80 11.65 -0.44
CA GLU A 75 -13.06 11.38 0.97
C GLU A 75 -13.94 10.15 1.17
N LYS A 76 -14.98 9.99 0.34
CA LYS A 76 -15.91 8.85 0.42
C LYS A 76 -15.21 7.53 0.09
N VAL A 77 -14.40 7.51 -0.96
CA VAL A 77 -13.65 6.32 -1.38
C VAL A 77 -12.60 5.94 -0.34
N ILE A 78 -11.85 6.91 0.17
CA ILE A 78 -10.84 6.68 1.21
C ILE A 78 -11.50 6.20 2.51
N ALA A 79 -12.60 6.82 2.95
CA ALA A 79 -13.34 6.36 4.12
C ALA A 79 -13.88 4.92 3.96
N GLY A 80 -14.36 4.57 2.76
CA GLY A 80 -14.77 3.21 2.43
C GLY A 80 -13.62 2.20 2.52
N LEU A 81 -12.45 2.52 1.95
CA LEU A 81 -11.25 1.69 2.05
C LEU A 81 -10.79 1.53 3.50
N MET A 82 -10.81 2.61 4.29
CA MET A 82 -10.46 2.54 5.72
C MET A 82 -11.42 1.64 6.49
N MET A 83 -12.74 1.79 6.28
CA MET A 83 -13.73 0.94 6.93
C MET A 83 -13.54 -0.54 6.54
N GLN A 84 -13.27 -0.82 5.26
CA GLN A 84 -12.97 -2.16 4.79
C GLN A 84 -11.76 -2.76 5.53
N MET A 85 -10.67 -1.99 5.68
CA MET A 85 -9.47 -2.45 6.40
C MET A 85 -9.72 -2.64 7.91
N PHE A 86 -10.53 -1.78 8.54
CA PHE A 86 -10.91 -1.94 9.94
C PHE A 86 -11.73 -3.21 10.16
N LEU A 87 -12.76 -3.42 9.34
CA LEU A 87 -13.61 -4.61 9.42
C LEU A 87 -12.80 -5.89 9.15
N GLU A 88 -11.94 -5.87 8.13
CA GLU A 88 -11.04 -6.99 7.83
C GLU A 88 -10.13 -7.32 9.02
N THR A 89 -9.55 -6.30 9.65
CA THR A 89 -8.69 -6.48 10.84
C THR A 89 -9.48 -7.11 11.99
N ILE A 90 -10.67 -6.60 12.28
CA ILE A 90 -11.54 -7.12 13.36
C ILE A 90 -11.94 -8.57 13.10
N ILE A 91 -12.36 -8.89 11.86
CA ILE A 91 -12.75 -10.24 11.46
C ILE A 91 -11.57 -11.21 11.60
N ILE A 92 -10.38 -10.83 11.11
CA ILE A 92 -9.18 -11.67 11.20
C ILE A 92 -8.78 -11.89 12.66
N ALA A 93 -8.85 -10.86 13.51
CA ALA A 93 -8.54 -10.99 14.93
C ALA A 93 -9.47 -12.00 15.62
N TYR A 94 -10.78 -11.87 15.41
CA TYR A 94 -11.75 -12.83 15.96
C TYR A 94 -11.53 -14.25 15.43
N ALA A 95 -11.27 -14.40 14.12
CA ALA A 95 -10.95 -15.70 13.52
C ALA A 95 -9.69 -16.34 14.14
N LYS A 96 -8.72 -15.51 14.55
CA LYS A 96 -7.51 -15.94 15.25
C LYS A 96 -7.66 -16.02 16.77
N LYS A 97 -8.86 -15.79 17.33
CA LYS A 97 -9.12 -15.73 18.78
C LYS A 97 -8.24 -14.69 19.51
N ILE A 98 -7.97 -13.57 18.84
CA ILE A 98 -7.25 -12.40 19.37
C ILE A 98 -8.28 -11.31 19.66
N ASN A 99 -8.08 -10.53 20.72
CA ASN A 99 -8.88 -9.34 20.97
C ASN A 99 -8.39 -8.18 20.07
N PRO A 100 -9.21 -7.66 19.13
CA PRO A 100 -8.78 -6.56 18.26
C PRO A 100 -8.74 -5.20 18.94
N PHE A 101 -9.23 -5.08 20.18
CA PHE A 101 -9.45 -3.79 20.84
C PHE A 101 -8.53 -3.54 22.04
N ASP A 102 -7.57 -4.42 22.33
CA ASP A 102 -6.59 -4.24 23.40
C ASP A 102 -5.15 -4.05 22.88
N GLN A 103 -4.27 -3.60 23.79
CA GLN A 103 -2.86 -3.33 23.50
C GLN A 103 -1.96 -3.49 24.75
N PRO A 104 -1.89 -4.69 25.36
CA PRO A 104 -1.26 -4.90 26.66
C PRO A 104 0.24 -4.53 26.70
N ALA A 105 0.99 -4.83 25.63
CA ALA A 105 2.42 -4.54 25.56
C ALA A 105 2.74 -3.03 25.65
N VAL A 106 1.84 -2.18 25.15
CA VAL A 106 1.99 -0.72 25.19
C VAL A 106 1.87 -0.21 26.62
N GLU A 107 0.91 -0.74 27.38
CA GLU A 107 0.70 -0.37 28.78
C GLU A 107 1.84 -0.84 29.67
N LEU A 108 2.39 -2.04 29.42
CA LEU A 108 3.59 -2.53 30.11
C LEU A 108 4.76 -1.54 29.97
N ARG A 109 5.04 -1.08 28.74
CA ARG A 109 6.09 -0.09 28.47
C ARG A 109 5.83 1.23 29.21
N LYS A 110 4.57 1.71 29.23
CA LYS A 110 4.18 2.95 29.93
C LYS A 110 4.38 2.83 31.43
N ASN A 111 4.07 1.68 32.02
CA ASN A 111 4.24 1.45 33.45
C ASN A 111 5.71 1.44 33.85
N LEU A 112 6.55 0.72 33.10
CA LEU A 112 8.00 0.70 33.34
C LEU A 112 8.62 2.11 33.26
N ALA A 113 8.21 2.91 32.27
CA ALA A 113 8.67 4.30 32.16
C ALA A 113 8.32 5.13 33.41
N LYS A 114 7.09 4.99 33.95
CA LYS A 114 6.66 5.69 35.17
C LYS A 114 7.46 5.25 36.39
N GLU A 115 7.77 3.96 36.51
CA GLU A 115 8.57 3.44 37.62
C GLU A 115 10.00 3.97 37.59
N ILE A 116 10.64 4.00 36.42
CA ILE A 116 11.99 4.53 36.26
C ILE A 116 12.05 6.01 36.62
N ILE A 117 11.07 6.81 36.18
CA ILE A 117 11.01 8.25 36.48
C ILE A 117 10.86 8.51 37.98
N LYS A 118 10.04 7.72 38.69
CA LYS A 118 9.79 7.90 40.14
C LYS A 118 10.97 7.49 41.04
N LYS A 119 11.91 6.71 40.52
CA LYS A 119 13.10 6.26 41.27
C LYS A 119 14.24 7.29 41.25
N ASN A 120 14.17 8.29 40.39
CA ASN A 120 15.05 9.46 40.35
C ASN A 120 14.37 10.66 41.00
#